data_AF-A0A8G1UBF8-F1
#
_entry.id   AF-A0A8G1UBF8-F1
#
_cell.length_a   1.000
_cell.length_b   1.000
_cell.length_c   1.000
_cell.angle_alpha   90.00
_cell.angle_beta   90.00
_cell.angle_gamma   90.00
#
_symmetry.space_group_name_H-M   'P 1'
#
loop_
_entity.id
_entity.type
_entity.pdbx_description
1 polymer ?
#
loop_
_entity_poly.entity_id
_entity_poly.type
_entity_poly.pdbx_seq_one_letter_code
_entity_poly.pdbx_strand_id
1 'polypeptide(L)'
;MSPDTEHWQRWIEPLLAFLAADPSDQSVWSRAHRVRTAAVAEEAGFGVRLAAGMADRGALEPAALADLAEIGRRCDEAARRGGPGHWADALAADPVWDEVRVLARRVLVGRLGGWDRPLPRRVLPQEVYD
;
A
#
# COMPACT_ATOMS: atom_id res chain seq x y z
N MET A 1 -10.35 11.46 -18.62
CA MET A 1 -10.07 10.94 -17.26
C MET A 1 -9.29 12.02 -16.52
N SER A 2 -9.63 12.34 -15.27
CA SER A 2 -8.88 13.35 -14.51
C SER A 2 -7.48 12.82 -14.18
N PRO A 3 -6.42 13.66 -14.15
CA PRO A 3 -5.09 13.26 -13.69
C PRO A 3 -5.11 12.59 -12.31
N ASP A 4 -5.99 13.03 -11.41
CA ASP A 4 -6.15 12.44 -10.08
C ASP A 4 -6.76 11.03 -10.11
N THR A 5 -7.65 10.77 -11.08
CA THR A 5 -8.18 9.42 -11.31
C THR A 5 -7.09 8.51 -11.88
N GLU A 6 -6.26 9.00 -12.79
CA GLU A 6 -5.14 8.23 -13.35
C GLU A 6 -4.09 7.93 -12.28
N HIS A 7 -3.68 8.92 -11.48
CA HIS A 7 -2.75 8.73 -10.37
C HIS A 7 -3.27 7.72 -9.36
N TRP A 8 -4.55 7.81 -9.01
CA TRP A 8 -5.20 6.84 -8.13
C TRP A 8 -5.08 5.42 -8.69
N GLN A 9 -5.56 5.19 -9.91
CA GLN A 9 -5.60 3.86 -10.53
C GLN A 9 -4.21 3.28 -10.78
N ARG A 10 -3.23 4.15 -11.06
CA ARG A 10 -1.87 3.73 -11.40
C ARG A 10 -1.01 3.45 -10.18
N TRP A 11 -1.16 4.21 -9.10
CA TRP A 11 -0.21 4.19 -7.98
C TRP A 11 -0.84 3.80 -6.64
N ILE A 12 -2.00 4.37 -6.30
CA ILE A 12 -2.59 4.17 -4.97
C ILE A 12 -3.42 2.89 -4.91
N GLU A 13 -4.28 2.65 -5.90
CA GLU A 13 -5.13 1.45 -5.94
C GLU A 13 -4.33 0.14 -5.96
N PRO A 14 -3.28 -0.03 -6.78
CA PRO A 14 -2.51 -1.27 -6.81
C PRO A 14 -1.81 -1.58 -5.48
N LEU A 15 -1.27 -0.55 -4.82
CA LEU A 15 -0.68 -0.66 -3.48
C LEU A 15 -1.74 -1.09 -2.46
N LEU A 16 -2.89 -0.41 -2.43
CA LEU A 16 -3.97 -0.74 -1.51
C LEU A 16 -4.53 -2.14 -1.76
N ALA A 17 -4.68 -2.55 -3.03
CA ALA A 17 -5.11 -3.89 -3.40
C ALA A 17 -4.16 -4.95 -2.82
N PHE A 18 -2.85 -4.71 -2.93
CA PHE A 18 -1.83 -5.57 -2.33
C PHE A 18 -1.95 -5.61 -0.79
N LEU A 19 -2.00 -4.44 -0.12
CA LEU A 19 -2.06 -4.37 1.34
C LEU A 19 -3.38 -4.91 1.92
N ALA A 20 -4.49 -4.80 1.18
CA ALA A 20 -5.81 -5.26 1.58
C ALA A 20 -6.05 -6.76 1.38
N ALA A 21 -5.27 -7.41 0.51
CA ALA A 21 -5.38 -8.83 0.22
C ALA A 21 -5.14 -9.69 1.48
N ASP A 22 -5.62 -10.93 1.46
CA ASP A 22 -5.41 -11.84 2.60
C ASP A 22 -3.92 -12.19 2.77
N PRO A 23 -3.45 -12.47 4.00
CA PRO A 23 -2.03 -12.75 4.25
C PRO A 23 -1.46 -13.86 3.37
N SER A 24 -2.24 -14.92 3.11
CA SER A 24 -1.84 -16.03 2.24
C SER A 24 -1.55 -15.56 0.82
N ASP A 25 -2.43 -14.74 0.26
CA ASP A 25 -2.33 -14.26 -1.12
C ASP A 25 -1.19 -13.26 -1.26
N GLN A 26 -1.04 -12.35 -0.29
CA GLN A 26 0.12 -11.46 -0.22
C GLN A 26 1.42 -12.25 -0.14
N SER A 27 1.47 -13.30 0.68
CA SER A 27 2.66 -14.13 0.88
C SER A 27 3.03 -14.91 -0.39
N VAL A 28 2.07 -15.53 -1.08
CA VAL A 28 2.30 -16.23 -2.35
C VAL A 28 2.79 -15.26 -3.43
N TRP A 29 2.08 -14.15 -3.60
CA TRP A 29 2.41 -13.18 -4.65
C TRP A 29 3.74 -12.48 -4.38
N SER A 30 4.01 -12.07 -3.14
CA SER A 30 5.28 -11.40 -2.79
C SER A 30 6.49 -12.32 -2.95
N ARG A 31 6.37 -13.63 -2.68
CA ARG A 31 7.45 -14.60 -2.96
C ARG A 31 7.73 -14.72 -4.45
N ALA A 32 6.68 -14.85 -5.26
CA ALA A 32 6.82 -14.93 -6.72
C ALA A 32 7.51 -13.69 -7.33
N HIS A 33 7.27 -12.52 -6.73
CA HIS A 33 7.82 -11.24 -7.21
C HIS A 33 9.00 -10.72 -6.38
N ARG A 34 9.50 -11.50 -5.40
CA ARG A 34 10.64 -11.18 -4.52
C ARG A 34 10.54 -9.82 -3.82
N VAL A 35 9.33 -9.44 -3.42
CA VAL A 35 9.04 -8.10 -2.86
C VAL A 35 9.76 -7.90 -1.54
N ARG A 36 10.44 -6.76 -1.39
CA ARG A 36 11.07 -6.31 -0.14
C ARG A 36 10.11 -5.47 0.69
N THR A 37 10.22 -5.56 2.01
CA THR A 37 9.44 -4.72 2.94
C THR A 37 9.74 -3.23 2.76
N ALA A 38 11.01 -2.88 2.50
CA ALA A 38 11.41 -1.51 2.22
C ALA A 38 10.69 -0.92 0.99
N ALA A 39 10.57 -1.67 -0.10
CA ALA A 39 9.89 -1.22 -1.31
C ALA A 39 8.39 -0.97 -1.07
N VAL A 40 7.73 -1.79 -0.24
CA VAL A 40 6.33 -1.55 0.14
C VAL A 40 6.20 -0.27 0.97
N ALA A 41 7.15 0.01 1.86
CA ALA A 41 7.16 1.25 2.65
C ALA A 41 7.43 2.50 1.79
N GLU A 42 8.36 2.41 0.84
CA GLU A 42 8.64 3.48 -0.13
C GLU A 42 7.40 3.82 -0.97
N GLU A 43 6.72 2.80 -1.51
CA GLU A 43 5.49 2.95 -2.26
C GLU A 43 4.35 3.51 -1.42
N ALA A 44 4.24 3.09 -0.16
CA ALA A 44 3.27 3.68 0.77
C ALA A 44 3.55 5.17 1.01
N GLY A 45 4.81 5.54 1.24
CA GLY A 45 5.22 6.94 1.37
C GLY A 45 4.93 7.75 0.10
N PHE A 46 5.17 7.19 -1.08
CA PHE A 46 4.85 7.83 -2.35
C PHE A 46 3.34 8.01 -2.54
N GLY A 47 2.55 6.98 -2.24
CA GLY A 47 1.09 7.02 -2.27
C GLY A 47 0.51 8.11 -1.36
N VAL A 48 1.07 8.29 -0.16
CA VAL A 48 0.67 9.39 0.76
C VAL A 48 0.93 10.76 0.15
N ARG A 49 2.10 10.98 -0.46
CA ARG A 49 2.42 12.28 -1.11
C ARG A 49 1.46 12.59 -2.27
N LEU A 50 1.13 11.58 -3.07
CA LEU A 50 0.14 11.73 -4.15
C LEU A 50 -1.25 12.03 -3.58
N ALA A 51 -1.66 11.29 -2.55
CA ALA A 51 -2.95 11.45 -1.88
C ALA A 51 -3.12 12.84 -1.26
N ALA A 52 -2.07 13.40 -0.65
CA ALA A 52 -2.08 14.75 -0.11
C ALA A 52 -2.38 15.78 -1.20
N GLY A 53 -1.66 15.71 -2.33
CA GLY A 53 -1.92 16.61 -3.46
C GLY A 53 -3.34 16.45 -4.03
N MET A 54 -3.87 15.23 -4.08
CA MET A 54 -5.26 14.97 -4.51
C MET A 54 -6.27 15.59 -3.54
N ALA A 55 -6.04 15.47 -2.23
CA ALA A 55 -6.90 16.05 -1.20
C ALA A 55 -6.90 17.58 -1.25
N ASP A 56 -5.74 18.21 -1.47
CA ASP A 56 -5.62 19.66 -1.65
C ASP A 56 -6.47 20.17 -2.82
N ARG A 57 -6.69 19.32 -3.84
CA ARG A 57 -7.54 19.60 -5.00
C ARG A 57 -9.00 19.15 -4.84
N GLY A 58 -9.37 18.62 -3.67
CA GLY A 58 -10.71 18.09 -3.40
C GLY A 58 -11.03 16.76 -4.11
N ALA A 59 -10.02 16.07 -4.65
CA ALA A 59 -10.20 14.80 -5.38
C ALA A 59 -10.14 13.56 -4.47
N LEU A 60 -9.82 13.74 -3.18
CA LEU A 60 -9.75 12.69 -2.17
C LEU A 60 -10.35 13.19 -0.84
N GLU A 61 -11.19 12.37 -0.23
CA GLU A 61 -11.82 12.67 1.05
C GLU A 61 -10.79 12.74 2.19
N PRO A 62 -10.95 13.66 3.18
CA PRO A 62 -10.03 13.79 4.30
C PRO A 62 -9.83 12.49 5.10
N ALA A 63 -10.89 11.68 5.26
CA ALA A 63 -10.80 10.40 5.95
C ALA A 63 -9.91 9.39 5.20
N ALA A 64 -10.01 9.35 3.86
CA ALA A 64 -9.17 8.48 3.05
C ALA A 64 -7.69 8.94 3.08
N LEU A 65 -7.45 10.25 3.12
CA LEU A 65 -6.10 10.78 3.33
C LEU A 65 -5.53 10.40 4.70
N ALA A 66 -6.32 10.52 5.77
CA ALA A 66 -5.88 10.16 7.12
C ALA A 66 -5.49 8.68 7.21
N ASP A 67 -6.28 7.79 6.60
CA ASP A 67 -5.98 6.36 6.56
C ASP A 67 -4.72 6.05 5.76
N LEU A 68 -4.55 6.67 4.59
CA LEU A 68 -3.35 6.52 3.77
C LEU A 68 -2.10 7.01 4.51
N ALA A 69 -2.18 8.18 5.16
CA ALA A 69 -1.09 8.71 5.97
C ALA A 69 -0.69 7.75 7.08
N GLU A 70 -1.68 7.14 7.72
CA GLU A 70 -1.45 6.18 8.79
C GLU A 70 -0.90 4.83 8.29
N ILE A 71 -1.31 4.37 7.10
CA ILE A 71 -0.66 3.25 6.40
C ILE A 71 0.81 3.57 6.15
N GLY A 72 1.10 4.74 5.57
CA GLY A 72 2.47 5.18 5.28
C GLY A 72 3.34 5.19 6.53
N ARG A 73 2.82 5.77 7.63
CA ARG A 73 3.51 5.80 8.93
C ARG A 73 3.82 4.39 9.45
N ARG A 74 2.85 3.48 9.44
CA ARG A 74 3.03 2.09 9.90
C ARG A 74 4.03 1.32 9.05
N CYS A 75 3.95 1.43 7.72
CA CYS A 75 4.87 0.76 6.81
C CYS A 75 6.31 1.24 7.02
N ASP A 76 6.52 2.55 7.14
CA ASP A 76 7.83 3.16 7.37
C ASP A 76 8.41 2.77 8.74
N GLU A 77 7.59 2.75 9.79
CA GLU A 77 8.00 2.29 11.12
C GLU A 77 8.39 0.81 11.14
N ALA A 78 7.57 -0.05 10.51
CA ALA A 78 7.83 -1.48 10.41
C ALA A 78 9.08 -1.79 9.57
N ALA A 79 9.29 -1.08 8.46
CA ALA A 79 10.49 -1.22 7.63
C ALA A 79 11.78 -0.85 8.39
N ARG A 80 11.74 0.21 9.21
CA ARG A 80 12.86 0.56 10.10
C ARG A 80 13.15 -0.50 11.16
N ARG A 81 12.12 -1.13 11.71
CA ARG A 81 12.27 -2.19 12.73
C ARG A 81 12.74 -3.52 12.13
N GLY A 82 12.23 -3.89 10.96
CA GLY A 82 12.41 -5.21 10.34
C GLY A 82 13.62 -5.36 9.42
N GLY A 83 14.32 -4.27 9.07
CA GLY A 83 15.47 -4.31 8.17
C GLY A 83 15.12 -4.72 6.73
N PRO A 84 16.12 -4.97 5.86
CA PRO A 84 15.93 -5.19 4.41
C PRO A 84 15.41 -6.60 4.04
N GLY A 85 14.43 -7.10 4.80
CA GLY A 85 13.83 -8.43 4.61
C GLY A 85 12.80 -8.52 3.48
N HIS A 86 12.42 -9.76 3.13
CA HIS A 86 11.32 -10.03 2.22
C HIS A 86 9.97 -9.78 2.89
N TRP A 87 8.99 -9.28 2.11
CA TRP A 87 7.65 -8.99 2.61
C TRP A 87 6.97 -10.22 3.23
N ALA A 88 7.12 -11.38 2.60
CA ALA A 88 6.51 -12.62 3.08
C ALA A 88 6.96 -13.02 4.48
N ASP A 89 8.19 -12.66 4.87
CA ASP A 89 8.72 -12.92 6.20
C ASP A 89 8.22 -11.85 7.19
N ALA A 90 8.15 -10.60 6.75
CA ALA A 90 7.59 -9.50 7.55
C ALA A 90 6.12 -9.76 7.92
N LEU A 91 5.32 -10.30 7.00
CA LEU A 91 3.93 -10.69 7.25
C LEU A 91 3.77 -11.67 8.41
N ALA A 92 4.73 -12.59 8.58
CA ALA A 92 4.69 -13.57 9.66
C ALA A 92 5.25 -13.03 10.98
N ALA A 93 6.07 -11.99 10.93
CA ALA A 93 6.86 -11.51 12.06
C ALA A 93 6.20 -10.35 12.83
N ASP A 94 5.41 -9.49 12.17
CA ASP A 94 4.88 -8.27 12.77
C ASP A 94 3.34 -8.18 12.62
N PRO A 95 2.56 -8.14 13.71
CA PRO A 95 1.09 -8.02 13.64
C PRO A 95 0.62 -6.66 13.09
N VAL A 96 1.49 -5.65 12.97
CA VAL A 96 1.15 -4.35 12.39
C VAL A 96 0.53 -4.47 10.99
N TRP A 97 0.86 -5.53 10.24
CA TRP A 97 0.34 -5.76 8.90
C TRP A 97 -1.16 -6.09 8.88
N ASP A 98 -1.72 -6.59 9.97
CA ASP A 98 -3.17 -6.78 10.11
C ASP A 98 -3.90 -5.44 10.23
N GLU A 99 -3.33 -4.49 10.97
CA GLU A 99 -3.86 -3.13 11.07
C GLU A 99 -3.75 -2.39 9.73
N VAL A 100 -2.61 -2.50 9.05
CA VAL A 100 -2.40 -1.94 7.71
C VAL A 100 -3.42 -2.49 6.72
N ARG A 101 -3.73 -3.80 6.78
CA ARG A 101 -4.74 -4.43 5.93
C ARG A 101 -6.14 -3.86 6.17
N VAL A 102 -6.53 -3.69 7.44
CA VAL A 102 -7.82 -3.10 7.80
C VAL A 102 -7.94 -1.67 7.27
N LEU A 103 -6.88 -0.86 7.42
CA LEU A 103 -6.83 0.50 6.87
C LEU A 103 -6.95 0.49 5.34
N ALA A 104 -6.21 -0.38 4.66
CA ALA A 104 -6.25 -0.47 3.21
C ALA A 104 -7.64 -0.84 2.70
N ARG A 105 -8.30 -1.81 3.36
CA ARG A 105 -9.69 -2.19 3.06
C ARG A 105 -10.65 -1.03 3.28
N ARG A 106 -10.49 -0.27 4.37
CA ARG A 106 -11.34 0.90 4.66
C ARG A 106 -11.23 1.97 3.57
N VAL A 107 -10.02 2.27 3.12
CA VAL A 107 -9.79 3.23 2.02
C VAL A 107 -10.46 2.75 0.73
N LEU A 108 -10.28 1.48 0.36
CA LEU A 108 -10.88 0.93 -0.86
C LEU A 108 -12.40 0.89 -0.80
N VAL A 109 -12.99 0.48 0.33
CA VAL A 109 -14.45 0.51 0.53
C VAL A 109 -14.98 1.94 0.43
N GLY A 110 -14.34 2.88 1.12
CA GLY A 110 -14.77 4.28 1.12
C GLY A 110 -14.74 4.93 -0.26
N ARG A 111 -13.77 4.57 -1.11
CA ARG A 111 -13.62 5.20 -2.43
C ARG A 111 -14.24 4.42 -3.59
N LEU A 112 -14.20 3.09 -3.55
CA LEU A 112 -14.59 2.23 -4.66
C LEU A 112 -15.83 1.37 -4.36
N GLY A 113 -16.36 1.41 -3.13
CA GLY A 113 -17.51 0.61 -2.70
C GLY A 113 -17.19 -0.86 -2.38
N GLY A 114 -15.92 -1.28 -2.50
CA GLY A 114 -15.46 -2.63 -2.19
C GLY A 114 -13.95 -2.70 -2.07
N TRP A 115 -13.45 -3.63 -1.25
CA TRP A 115 -12.01 -3.82 -1.04
C TRP A 115 -11.41 -4.93 -1.89
N ASP A 116 -12.22 -5.89 -2.35
CA ASP A 116 -11.75 -7.04 -3.11
C ASP A 116 -11.32 -6.58 -4.51
N ARG A 117 -10.01 -6.35 -4.63
CA ARG A 117 -9.33 -5.95 -5.84
C ARG A 117 -8.32 -7.04 -6.19
N PRO A 118 -8.14 -7.36 -7.48
CA PRO A 118 -7.10 -8.31 -7.88
C PRO A 118 -5.73 -7.80 -7.46
N LEU A 119 -4.86 -8.71 -7.03
CA LEU A 119 -3.46 -8.39 -6.78
C LEU A 119 -2.82 -7.75 -8.03
N PRO A 120 -1.90 -6.80 -7.85
CA PRO A 120 -1.32 -6.08 -8.96
C PRO A 120 -0.57 -7.02 -9.90
N ARG A 121 -0.71 -6.77 -11.21
CA ARG A 121 0.00 -7.54 -12.26
C ARG A 121 1.47 -7.16 -12.38
N ARG A 122 1.86 -6.01 -11.82
CA ARG A 122 3.23 -5.49 -11.86
C ARG A 122 3.78 -5.47 -10.45
N VAL A 123 5.07 -5.73 -10.33
CA VAL A 123 5.78 -5.55 -9.07
C VAL A 123 5.69 -4.08 -8.69
N LEU A 124 5.41 -3.82 -7.42
CA LEU A 124 5.65 -2.52 -6.82
C LEU A 124 7.10 -2.12 -7.12
N PRO A 125 7.39 -0.91 -7.61
CA PRO A 125 8.75 -0.45 -7.85
C PRO A 125 9.68 -0.89 -6.71
N GLN A 126 10.59 -1.81 -7.03
CA GLN A 126 11.66 -2.20 -6.11
C GLN A 126 12.80 -1.29 -6.52
N GLU A 127 13.08 -0.20 -5.81
CA GLU A 127 14.30 0.55 -6.12
C GLU A 127 15.50 -0.39 -5.90
N VAL A 128 16.10 -0.81 -7.02
CA VAL A 128 17.41 -1.46 -7.09
C VAL A 128 18.41 -0.31 -7.09
N TYR A 129 18.82 0.12 -5.89
CA TYR A 129 20.15 0.68 -5.75
C TYR A 129 21.09 -0.49 -5.42
N ASP A 130 21.91 -0.85 -6.39
CA ASP A 130 23.16 -1.59 -6.18
C ASP A 130 24.11 -0.77 -5.29
#